data_AF-F4PLZ0-F1
#
_entry.id   AF-F4PLZ0-F1
#
_cell.length_a   1.000
_cell.length_b   1.000
_cell.length_c   1.000
_cell.angle_alpha   90.00
_cell.angle_beta   90.00
_cell.angle_gamma   90.00
#
_symmetry.space_group_name_H-M   'P 1'
#
loop_
_entity.id
_entity.type
_entity.pdbx_description
1 polymer ?
#
loop_
_entity_poly.entity_id
_entity_poly.type
_entity_poly.pdbx_seq_one_letter_code
_entity_poly.pdbx_strand_id
1 'polypeptide(L)'
;MSTNETTSTSTTDTTTTTSTTNIKKNEQQDKPFIPTCVFISLVYVKYHNRYLLVQEVNTRYFIPAGKLEIGESFAQGALRETLEESGVKVELKGILRIDHSPGFRGYPSRMLAYFLAEPIIDQTIEMIEIDNLEYPKPKASPDHHSLCAKWFTIDQIKQLSVEANLRSDSIPNVIAYIESNQPVYPLSMLALEGSKWTIPNSDGTESPPTKEKGFLRKLLR
;
A
#
# COMPACT_ATOMS: atom_id res chain seq x y z
N MET A 1 45.07 81.33 2.15
CA MET A 1 45.53 82.28 3.17
C MET A 1 44.35 82.58 4.07
N SER A 2 44.41 82.14 5.33
CA SER A 2 43.57 82.54 6.48
C SER A 2 42.03 82.32 6.33
N THR A 3 41.24 81.92 7.32
CA THR A 3 41.21 82.29 8.75
C THR A 3 40.40 81.23 9.55
N ASN A 4 40.76 81.03 10.83
CA ASN A 4 39.88 80.52 11.90
C ASN A 4 38.74 81.55 12.15
N GLU A 5 37.62 81.30 12.84
CA GLU A 5 37.45 80.68 14.16
C GLU A 5 35.96 80.65 14.55
N THR A 6 35.65 79.91 15.62
CA THR A 6 34.56 80.07 16.61
C THR A 6 33.32 79.17 16.52
N THR A 7 33.22 78.34 17.55
CA THR A 7 32.11 77.46 17.95
C THR A 7 31.13 78.20 18.84
N SER A 8 29.82 77.94 18.71
CA SER A 8 28.81 78.18 19.75
C SER A 8 27.74 77.09 19.74
N THR A 9 27.33 76.70 20.94
CA THR A 9 26.37 75.64 21.30
C THR A 9 24.96 76.19 21.50
N SER A 10 23.91 75.45 21.08
CA SER A 10 22.64 75.38 21.84
C SER A 10 21.75 74.20 21.41
N THR A 11 21.57 73.26 22.34
CA THR A 11 20.40 72.44 22.70
C THR A 11 19.16 72.39 21.80
N THR A 12 18.67 71.16 21.55
CA THR A 12 17.29 70.73 21.90
C THR A 12 17.20 69.20 22.00
N ASP A 13 16.47 68.75 23.03
CA ASP A 13 16.07 67.37 23.30
C ASP A 13 15.27 66.75 22.15
N THR A 14 15.49 65.46 21.90
CA THR A 14 14.45 64.62 21.29
C THR A 14 14.48 63.22 21.89
N THR A 15 13.46 62.95 22.69
CA THR A 15 13.09 61.68 23.30
C THR A 15 13.04 60.57 22.23
N THR A 16 13.98 59.63 22.29
CA THR A 16 13.94 58.42 21.46
C THR A 16 13.18 57.32 22.20
N THR A 17 11.92 57.13 21.83
CA THR A 17 11.08 56.01 22.25
C THR A 17 11.69 54.71 21.72
N THR A 18 12.34 53.92 22.57
CA THR A 18 12.81 52.57 22.21
C THR A 18 11.61 51.63 22.24
N SER A 19 11.05 51.33 21.06
CA SER A 19 10.05 50.29 20.90
C SER A 19 10.71 48.92 21.01
N THR A 20 10.71 48.34 22.20
CA THR A 20 11.12 46.95 22.43
C THR A 20 10.08 46.01 21.80
N THR A 21 10.33 45.57 20.56
CA THR A 21 9.50 44.55 19.91
C THR A 21 9.78 43.21 20.58
N ASN A 22 8.89 42.80 21.48
CA ASN A 22 8.85 41.45 22.04
C ASN A 22 8.53 40.43 20.94
N ILE A 23 9.57 39.90 20.28
CA ILE A 23 9.46 38.69 19.46
C ILE A 23 9.25 37.53 20.42
N LYS A 24 7.99 37.15 20.63
CA LYS A 24 7.65 35.87 21.24
C LYS A 24 8.20 34.78 20.31
N LYS A 25 9.30 34.13 20.72
CA LYS A 25 9.70 32.84 20.14
C LYS A 25 8.53 31.88 20.40
N ASN A 26 7.82 31.50 19.35
CA ASN A 26 6.94 30.34 19.39
C ASN A 26 7.84 29.13 19.64
N GLU A 27 7.95 28.71 20.89
CA GLU A 27 8.43 27.38 21.27
C GLU A 27 7.33 26.37 20.89
N GLN A 28 7.13 26.20 19.58
CA GLN A 28 6.39 25.06 19.08
C GLN A 28 7.36 23.88 19.18
N GLN A 29 7.29 23.23 20.33
CA GLN A 29 8.04 22.04 20.71
C GLN A 29 8.21 21.12 19.49
N ASP A 30 9.44 21.01 18.97
CA ASP A 30 9.81 20.10 17.89
C ASP A 30 9.53 18.67 18.37
N LYS A 31 8.29 18.22 18.18
CA LYS A 31 7.91 16.84 18.43
C LYS A 31 8.77 16.00 17.47
N PRO A 32 9.53 15.00 17.96
CA PRO A 32 10.35 14.20 17.07
C PRO A 32 9.47 13.61 15.96
N PHE A 33 9.90 13.79 14.71
CA PHE A 33 9.22 13.20 13.57
C PHE A 33 9.28 11.68 13.71
N ILE A 34 8.13 11.06 14.02
CA ILE A 34 7.98 9.61 14.00
C ILE A 34 7.56 9.26 12.57
N PRO A 35 8.44 8.66 11.74
CA PRO A 35 8.07 8.25 10.41
C PRO A 35 6.94 7.23 10.50
N THR A 36 5.76 7.60 10.03
CA THR A 36 4.64 6.67 9.86
C THR A 36 4.76 6.01 8.49
N CYS A 37 4.58 4.70 8.46
CA CYS A 37 4.50 3.94 7.22
C CYS A 37 3.09 3.37 7.06
N VAL A 38 2.52 3.51 5.86
CA VAL A 38 1.28 2.85 5.48
C VAL A 38 1.64 1.60 4.68
N PHE A 39 1.23 0.45 5.19
CA PHE A 39 1.40 -0.84 4.54
C PHE A 39 0.13 -1.19 3.79
N ILE A 40 0.27 -1.58 2.52
CA ILE A 40 -0.86 -1.90 1.63
C ILE A 40 -0.57 -3.22 0.93
N SER A 41 -1.56 -4.10 0.90
CA SER A 41 -1.54 -5.29 0.06
C SER A 41 -2.37 -5.06 -1.19
N LEU A 42 -1.85 -5.51 -2.34
CA LEU A 42 -2.48 -5.41 -3.65
C LEU A 42 -2.51 -6.79 -4.28
N VAL A 43 -3.69 -7.28 -4.67
CA VAL A 43 -3.86 -8.68 -5.10
C VAL A 43 -4.35 -8.77 -6.53
N TYR A 44 -3.52 -9.34 -7.41
CA TYR A 44 -3.92 -9.70 -8.76
C TYR A 44 -4.43 -11.14 -8.75
N VAL A 45 -5.75 -11.30 -8.68
CA VAL A 45 -6.39 -12.62 -8.77
C VAL A 45 -6.60 -12.95 -10.24
N LYS A 46 -5.87 -13.95 -10.73
CA LYS A 46 -6.02 -14.47 -12.09
C LYS A 46 -6.74 -15.82 -12.03
N TYR A 47 -7.69 -16.04 -12.93
CA TYR A 47 -8.26 -17.36 -13.16
C TYR A 47 -8.64 -17.51 -14.63
N HIS A 48 -8.24 -18.62 -15.24
CA HIS A 48 -8.31 -18.80 -16.70
C HIS A 48 -7.73 -17.59 -17.46
N ASN A 49 -8.53 -16.94 -18.30
CA ASN A 49 -8.17 -15.78 -19.10
C ASN A 49 -8.71 -14.45 -18.52
N ARG A 50 -9.09 -14.43 -17.24
CA ARG A 50 -9.70 -13.27 -16.58
C ARG A 50 -9.01 -12.88 -15.28
N TYR A 51 -9.23 -11.63 -14.89
CA TYR A 51 -8.81 -11.07 -13.62
C TYR A 51 -10.01 -10.57 -12.83
N LEU A 52 -9.94 -10.72 -11.51
CA LEU A 52 -10.96 -10.22 -10.59
C LEU A 52 -10.71 -8.74 -10.28
N LEU A 53 -11.69 -7.89 -10.58
CA LEU A 53 -11.67 -6.49 -10.19
C LEU A 53 -12.89 -6.19 -9.30
N VAL A 54 -12.69 -5.29 -8.35
CA VAL A 54 -13.72 -4.78 -7.44
C VAL A 54 -14.08 -3.36 -7.85
N GLN A 55 -15.36 -3.00 -7.76
CA GLN A 55 -15.82 -1.64 -8.00
C GLN A 55 -15.90 -0.89 -6.67
N GLU A 56 -15.07 0.14 -6.51
CA GLU A 56 -15.09 0.99 -5.33
C GLU A 56 -16.38 1.83 -5.27
N VAL A 57 -16.71 2.34 -4.08
CA VAL A 57 -17.89 3.22 -3.86
C VAL A 57 -17.84 4.48 -4.73
N ASN A 58 -16.64 4.94 -5.12
CA ASN A 58 -16.43 6.06 -6.05
C ASN A 58 -16.56 5.67 -7.55
N THR A 59 -17.13 4.50 -7.83
CA THR A 59 -17.44 3.87 -9.13
C THR A 59 -16.29 3.37 -9.98
N ARG A 60 -15.02 3.61 -9.62
CA ARG A 60 -13.88 3.07 -10.37
C ARG A 60 -13.60 1.61 -10.03
N TYR A 61 -13.13 0.86 -11.01
CA TYR A 61 -12.64 -0.49 -10.80
C TYR A 61 -11.18 -0.48 -10.33
N PHE A 62 -10.88 -1.36 -9.39
CA PHE A 62 -9.54 -1.61 -8.91
C PHE A 62 -9.35 -3.11 -8.68
N ILE A 63 -8.11 -3.52 -8.43
CA ILE A 63 -7.85 -4.86 -7.88
C ILE A 63 -8.20 -4.88 -6.39
N PRO A 64 -8.47 -6.04 -5.79
CA PRO A 64 -8.59 -6.13 -4.34
C PRO A 64 -7.34 -5.58 -3.65
N ALA A 65 -7.53 -4.62 -2.76
CA ALA A 65 -6.42 -3.93 -2.12
C ALA A 65 -6.83 -3.12 -0.90
N GLY A 66 -6.02 -3.17 0.15
CA GLY A 66 -6.28 -2.37 1.34
C GLY A 66 -5.10 -2.28 2.29
N LYS A 67 -5.30 -1.46 3.32
CA LYS A 67 -4.27 -1.23 4.35
C LYS A 67 -4.24 -2.41 5.30
N LEU A 68 -3.06 -2.73 5.81
CA LEU A 68 -2.94 -3.74 6.85
C LEU A 68 -3.60 -3.25 8.14
N GLU A 69 -4.28 -4.17 8.82
CA GLU A 69 -4.73 -3.96 10.20
C GLU A 69 -3.60 -4.21 11.21
N ILE A 70 -3.83 -3.81 12.47
CA ILE A 70 -2.85 -3.99 13.53
C ILE A 70 -2.59 -5.48 13.76
N GLY A 71 -1.32 -5.88 13.70
CA GLY A 71 -0.91 -7.28 13.90
C GLY A 71 -1.06 -8.16 12.66
N GLU A 72 -1.44 -7.58 11.52
CA GLU A 72 -1.60 -8.28 10.25
C GLU A 72 -0.28 -8.30 9.46
N SER A 73 0.04 -9.42 8.83
CA SER A 73 1.07 -9.50 7.78
C SER A 73 0.50 -9.09 6.42
N PHE A 74 1.37 -8.76 5.45
CA PHE A 74 0.92 -8.46 4.09
C PHE A 74 0.07 -9.58 3.47
N ALA A 75 0.46 -10.84 3.68
CA ALA A 75 -0.27 -11.99 3.16
C ALA A 75 -1.67 -12.10 3.79
N GLN A 76 -1.79 -11.88 5.11
CA GLN A 76 -3.09 -11.88 5.79
C GLN A 76 -3.99 -10.75 5.27
N GLY A 77 -3.44 -9.54 5.11
CA GLY A 77 -4.18 -8.40 4.55
C GLY A 77 -4.62 -8.66 3.11
N ALA A 78 -3.76 -9.24 2.29
CA ALA A 78 -4.12 -9.63 0.92
C ALA A 78 -5.31 -10.59 0.89
N LEU A 79 -5.31 -11.62 1.74
CA LEU A 79 -6.38 -12.61 1.83
C LEU A 79 -7.68 -12.00 2.36
N ARG A 80 -7.61 -11.20 3.44
CA ARG A 80 -8.76 -10.52 4.05
C ARG A 80 -9.43 -9.57 3.07
N GLU A 81 -8.68 -8.62 2.52
CA GLU A 81 -9.21 -7.61 1.58
C GLU A 81 -9.84 -8.28 0.35
N THR A 82 -9.19 -9.32 -0.20
CA THR A 82 -9.77 -10.06 -1.33
C THR A 82 -11.12 -10.68 -0.97
N LEU A 83 -11.24 -11.30 0.20
CA LEU A 83 -12.49 -11.89 0.64
C LEU A 83 -13.58 -10.84 0.90
N GLU A 84 -13.26 -9.76 1.61
CA GLU A 84 -14.20 -8.70 1.99
C GLU A 84 -14.72 -7.92 0.77
N GLU A 85 -13.83 -7.54 -0.14
CA GLU A 85 -14.18 -6.70 -1.29
C GLU A 85 -14.80 -7.50 -2.44
N SER A 86 -14.44 -8.78 -2.61
CA SER A 86 -14.85 -9.57 -3.77
C SER A 86 -15.72 -10.79 -3.46
N GLY A 87 -15.75 -11.26 -2.21
CA GLY A 87 -16.40 -12.51 -1.83
C GLY A 87 -15.67 -13.78 -2.29
N VAL A 88 -14.55 -13.66 -3.03
CA VAL A 88 -13.80 -14.80 -3.56
C VAL A 88 -12.65 -15.16 -2.60
N LYS A 89 -12.63 -16.41 -2.14
CA LYS A 89 -11.47 -16.96 -1.40
C LYS A 89 -10.35 -17.29 -2.37
N VAL A 90 -9.13 -16.92 -2.02
CA VAL A 90 -7.95 -17.10 -2.87
C VAL A 90 -6.80 -17.72 -2.10
N GLU A 91 -5.88 -18.33 -2.84
CA GLU A 91 -4.55 -18.69 -2.37
C GLU A 91 -3.51 -17.79 -3.05
N LEU A 92 -2.56 -17.29 -2.27
CA LEU A 92 -1.47 -16.47 -2.81
C LEU A 92 -0.44 -17.40 -3.46
N LYS A 93 -0.13 -17.14 -4.72
CA LYS A 93 0.89 -17.89 -5.48
C LYS A 93 2.29 -17.32 -5.30
N GLY A 94 2.38 -16.06 -4.90
CA GLY A 94 3.65 -15.42 -4.55
C GLY A 94 3.59 -13.91 -4.65
N ILE A 95 4.76 -13.30 -4.53
CA ILE A 95 4.96 -11.85 -4.56
C ILE A 95 5.43 -11.46 -5.96
N LEU A 96 4.75 -10.52 -6.58
CA LEU A 96 5.16 -9.92 -7.85
C LEU A 96 6.23 -8.85 -7.64
N ARG A 97 6.01 -7.99 -6.64
CA ARG A 97 6.84 -6.83 -6.36
C ARG A 97 6.57 -6.26 -4.97
N ILE A 98 7.56 -5.59 -4.40
CA ILE A 98 7.38 -4.68 -3.27
C ILE A 98 7.82 -3.29 -3.69
N ASP A 99 6.91 -2.33 -3.63
CA ASP A 99 7.24 -0.92 -3.82
C ASP A 99 7.40 -0.22 -2.48
N HIS A 100 8.45 0.58 -2.36
CA HIS A 100 8.70 1.45 -1.22
C HIS A 100 8.73 2.90 -1.71
N SER A 101 7.91 3.74 -1.08
CA SER A 101 7.96 5.18 -1.26
C SER A 101 8.41 5.81 0.06
N PRO A 102 9.59 6.45 0.12
CA PRO A 102 9.96 7.21 1.30
C PRO A 102 8.99 8.39 1.44
N GLY A 103 8.52 8.64 2.67
CA GLY A 103 7.64 9.78 2.95
C GLY A 103 8.24 11.09 2.46
N PHE A 104 7.42 11.95 1.87
CA PHE A 104 7.88 13.21 1.27
C PHE A 104 6.86 14.32 1.56
N ARG A 105 7.32 15.52 1.94
CA ARG A 105 6.49 16.72 2.15
C ARG A 105 5.21 16.49 2.97
N GLY A 106 5.31 15.74 4.07
CA GLY A 106 4.18 15.45 4.96
C GLY A 106 3.32 14.25 4.56
N TYR A 107 3.61 13.59 3.43
CA TYR A 107 3.04 12.29 3.12
C TYR A 107 3.80 11.18 3.88
N PRO A 108 3.08 10.20 4.45
CA PRO A 108 3.72 9.08 5.14
C PRO A 108 4.52 8.23 4.16
N SER A 109 5.51 7.50 4.66
CA SER A 109 6.15 6.44 3.89
C SER A 109 5.10 5.40 3.51
N ARG A 110 5.31 4.69 2.41
CA ARG A 110 4.42 3.59 2.02
C ARG A 110 5.21 2.37 1.61
N MET A 111 4.65 1.21 1.91
CA MET A 111 5.12 -0.06 1.41
C MET A 111 3.94 -0.82 0.80
N LEU A 112 4.08 -1.21 -0.45
CA LEU A 112 3.05 -1.82 -1.26
C LEU A 112 3.53 -3.22 -1.65
N ALA A 113 2.88 -4.26 -1.16
CA ALA A 113 3.18 -5.63 -1.56
C ALA A 113 2.16 -6.09 -2.63
N TYR A 114 2.68 -6.45 -3.79
CA TYR A 114 1.90 -6.94 -4.93
C TYR A 114 1.92 -8.46 -4.91
N PHE A 115 0.76 -9.10 -4.83
CA PHE A 115 0.61 -10.55 -4.84
C PHE A 115 -0.06 -11.03 -6.11
N LEU A 116 0.37 -12.19 -6.59
CA LEU A 116 -0.40 -13.00 -7.52
C LEU A 116 -1.21 -14.02 -6.71
N ALA A 117 -2.47 -14.19 -7.07
CA ALA A 117 -3.35 -15.16 -6.43
C ALA A 117 -4.21 -15.90 -7.46
N GLU A 118 -4.68 -17.08 -7.07
CA GLU A 118 -5.73 -17.82 -7.78
C GLU A 118 -6.86 -18.13 -6.80
N PRO A 119 -8.10 -18.26 -7.27
CA PRO A 119 -9.18 -18.71 -6.41
C PRO A 119 -8.94 -20.12 -5.89
N ILE A 120 -9.29 -20.35 -4.63
CA ILE A 120 -9.41 -21.72 -4.09
C ILE A 120 -10.70 -22.28 -4.65
N ILE A 121 -10.66 -23.47 -5.27
CA ILE A 121 -11.84 -24.15 -5.81
C ILE A 121 -12.13 -25.38 -4.96
N ASP A 122 -13.30 -25.39 -4.30
CA ASP A 122 -13.80 -26.53 -3.55
C ASP A 122 -15.31 -26.71 -3.76
N GLN A 123 -15.88 -27.77 -3.19
CA GLN A 123 -17.29 -28.15 -3.38
C GLN A 123 -18.30 -27.15 -2.77
N THR A 124 -17.85 -26.18 -1.99
CA THR A 124 -18.71 -25.22 -1.27
C THR A 124 -18.91 -23.91 -2.02
N ILE A 125 -18.18 -23.70 -3.12
CA ILE A 125 -18.16 -22.42 -3.84
C ILE A 125 -19.26 -22.41 -4.90
N GLU A 126 -20.05 -21.34 -4.89
CA GLU A 126 -20.99 -21.07 -5.98
C GLU A 126 -20.19 -20.61 -7.22
N MET A 127 -20.47 -21.23 -8.36
CA MET A 127 -19.82 -20.93 -9.64
C MET A 127 -20.78 -20.22 -10.59
N ILE A 128 -20.24 -19.38 -11.47
CA ILE A 128 -20.96 -18.77 -12.59
C ILE A 128 -20.25 -19.11 -13.90
N GLU A 129 -21.04 -19.30 -14.96
CA GLU A 129 -20.49 -19.49 -16.30
C GLU A 129 -20.31 -18.13 -16.99
N ILE A 130 -19.12 -17.90 -17.55
CA ILE A 130 -18.80 -16.75 -18.38
C ILE A 130 -18.05 -17.27 -19.61
N ASP A 131 -18.62 -17.07 -20.80
CA ASP A 131 -18.04 -17.52 -22.08
C ASP A 131 -17.67 -19.03 -22.11
N ASN A 132 -18.55 -19.89 -21.59
CA ASN A 132 -18.35 -21.36 -21.48
C ASN A 132 -17.20 -21.78 -20.54
N LEU A 133 -16.75 -20.89 -19.65
CA LEU A 133 -15.81 -21.19 -18.58
C LEU A 133 -16.45 -20.91 -17.23
N GLU A 134 -16.15 -21.72 -16.23
CA GLU A 134 -16.67 -21.57 -14.87
C GLU A 134 -15.75 -20.67 -14.04
N TYR A 135 -16.34 -19.76 -13.28
CA TYR A 135 -15.64 -18.87 -12.37
C TYR A 135 -16.31 -18.88 -11.00
N PRO A 136 -15.56 -18.72 -9.90
CA PRO A 136 -16.15 -18.44 -8.60
C PRO A 136 -17.05 -17.21 -8.68
N LYS A 137 -18.26 -17.31 -8.18
CA LYS A 137 -19.23 -16.23 -8.19
C LYS A 137 -18.71 -15.09 -7.31
N PRO A 138 -18.42 -13.91 -7.89
CA PRO A 138 -18.02 -12.75 -7.11
C PRO A 138 -19.23 -12.11 -6.44
N LYS A 139 -18.96 -11.33 -5.40
CA LYS A 139 -19.93 -10.47 -4.71
C LYS A 139 -20.63 -9.54 -5.70
N ALA A 140 -21.95 -9.56 -5.70
CA ALA A 140 -22.77 -8.75 -6.60
C ALA A 140 -23.51 -7.58 -5.91
N SER A 141 -23.64 -7.61 -4.58
CA SER A 141 -24.40 -6.62 -3.81
C SER A 141 -23.48 -5.62 -3.10
N PRO A 142 -23.86 -4.33 -3.04
CA PRO A 142 -23.05 -3.31 -2.41
C PRO A 142 -23.06 -3.44 -0.88
N ASP A 143 -21.92 -3.11 -0.26
CA ASP A 143 -21.78 -2.90 1.18
C ASP A 143 -20.75 -1.80 1.46
N HIS A 144 -20.20 -1.76 2.67
CA HIS A 144 -19.21 -0.75 3.09
C HIS A 144 -17.79 -0.98 2.52
N HIS A 145 -17.50 -2.16 1.97
CA HIS A 145 -16.21 -2.51 1.36
C HIS A 145 -16.20 -2.22 -0.15
N SER A 146 -17.24 -2.63 -0.88
CA SER A 146 -17.30 -2.46 -2.34
C SER A 146 -18.73 -2.50 -2.89
N LEU A 147 -18.92 -1.99 -4.11
CA LEU A 147 -20.23 -2.03 -4.79
C LEU A 147 -20.51 -3.41 -5.39
N CYS A 148 -19.50 -4.01 -6.03
CA CYS A 148 -19.53 -5.37 -6.57
C CYS A 148 -18.11 -5.80 -6.98
N ALA A 149 -17.96 -7.06 -7.37
CA ALA A 149 -16.77 -7.58 -8.02
C ALA A 149 -17.14 -8.37 -9.28
N LYS A 150 -16.26 -8.38 -10.28
CA LYS A 150 -16.49 -9.03 -11.57
C LYS A 150 -15.19 -9.56 -12.18
N TRP A 151 -15.32 -10.57 -13.02
CA TRP A 151 -14.23 -11.14 -13.80
C TRP A 151 -14.11 -10.47 -15.16
N PHE A 152 -12.95 -9.87 -15.44
CA PHE A 152 -12.69 -9.14 -16.68
C PHE A 152 -11.63 -9.82 -17.53
N THR A 153 -11.82 -9.85 -18.85
CA THR A 153 -10.74 -10.17 -19.78
C THR A 153 -9.72 -9.04 -19.81
N ILE A 154 -8.51 -9.34 -20.29
CA ILE A 154 -7.45 -8.33 -20.48
C ILE A 154 -7.94 -7.18 -21.37
N ASP A 155 -8.69 -7.46 -22.44
CA ASP A 155 -9.18 -6.43 -23.34
C ASP A 155 -10.27 -5.56 -22.71
N GLN A 156 -11.13 -6.14 -21.88
CA GLN A 156 -12.08 -5.36 -21.08
C GLN A 156 -11.34 -4.43 -20.08
N ILE A 157 -10.25 -4.89 -19.48
CA ILE A 157 -9.43 -4.07 -18.56
C ILE A 157 -8.74 -2.93 -19.32
N LYS A 158 -8.21 -3.18 -20.52
CA LYS A 158 -7.66 -2.12 -21.39
C LYS A 158 -8.73 -1.09 -21.73
N GLN A 159 -9.95 -1.53 -22.04
CA GLN A 159 -11.07 -0.64 -22.31
C GLN A 159 -11.42 0.22 -21.09
N LEU A 160 -11.49 -0.37 -19.89
CA LEU A 160 -11.69 0.37 -18.64
C LEU A 160 -10.58 1.42 -18.41
N SER A 161 -9.34 1.13 -18.80
CA SER A 161 -8.23 2.08 -18.71
C SER A 161 -8.42 3.25 -19.67
N VAL A 162 -8.82 3.00 -20.92
CA VAL A 162 -9.08 4.04 -21.93
C VAL A 162 -10.23 4.94 -21.50
N GLU A 163 -11.25 4.38 -20.86
CA GLU A 163 -12.42 5.11 -20.36
C GLU A 163 -12.18 5.84 -19.02
N ALA A 164 -10.95 5.79 -18.47
CA ALA A 164 -10.61 6.34 -17.15
C ALA A 164 -11.48 5.76 -16.00
N ASN A 165 -11.95 4.53 -16.17
CA ASN A 165 -12.76 3.78 -15.21
C ASN A 165 -11.92 2.90 -14.26
N LEU A 166 -10.59 2.85 -14.45
CA LEU A 166 -9.67 2.25 -13.49
C LEU A 166 -9.20 3.26 -12.44
N ARG A 167 -9.03 2.82 -11.19
CA ARG A 167 -8.43 3.66 -10.14
C ARG A 167 -6.95 3.93 -10.37
N SER A 168 -6.24 3.03 -11.06
CA SER A 168 -4.83 3.21 -11.39
C SER A 168 -4.49 2.67 -12.77
N ASP A 169 -3.78 3.49 -13.55
CA ASP A 169 -3.23 3.13 -14.86
C ASP A 169 -2.09 2.10 -14.78
N SER A 170 -1.65 1.74 -13.57
CA SER A 170 -0.65 0.69 -13.39
C SER A 170 -1.20 -0.73 -13.58
N ILE A 171 -2.52 -0.94 -13.45
CA ILE A 171 -3.14 -2.27 -13.53
C ILE A 171 -2.80 -2.99 -14.85
N PRO A 172 -3.00 -2.40 -16.04
CA PRO A 172 -2.66 -3.06 -17.29
C PRO A 172 -1.17 -3.43 -17.40
N ASN A 173 -0.28 -2.62 -16.83
CA ASN A 173 1.16 -2.87 -16.86
C ASN A 173 1.56 -4.05 -15.99
N VAL A 174 0.96 -4.20 -14.81
CA VAL A 174 1.21 -5.35 -13.93
C VAL A 174 0.60 -6.63 -14.53
N ILE A 175 -0.57 -6.54 -15.16
CA ILE A 175 -1.15 -7.68 -15.89
C ILE A 175 -0.22 -8.09 -17.04
N ALA A 176 0.33 -7.16 -17.81
CA ALA A 176 1.31 -7.47 -18.85
C ALA A 176 2.58 -8.15 -18.29
N TYR A 177 3.03 -7.75 -17.09
CA TYR A 177 4.12 -8.42 -16.37
C TYR A 177 3.76 -9.88 -16.04
N ILE A 178 2.55 -10.13 -15.51
CA ILE A 178 2.07 -11.48 -15.19
C ILE A 178 1.96 -12.34 -16.47
N GLU A 179 1.37 -11.81 -17.53
CA GLU A 179 1.18 -12.55 -18.81
C GLU A 179 2.49 -12.83 -19.55
N SER A 180 3.56 -12.09 -19.27
CA SER A 180 4.88 -12.33 -19.86
C SER A 180 5.73 -13.35 -19.08
N ASN A 181 5.10 -14.13 -18.19
CA ASN A 181 5.74 -15.18 -17.38
C ASN A 181 6.99 -14.69 -16.64
N GLN A 182 6.93 -13.45 -16.16
CA GLN A 182 8.00 -12.90 -15.33
C GLN A 182 8.05 -13.58 -13.95
N PRO A 183 9.17 -13.48 -13.23
CA PRO A 183 9.31 -14.13 -11.93
C PRO A 183 8.21 -13.76 -10.94
N VAL A 184 7.65 -14.79 -10.30
CA VAL A 184 6.80 -14.67 -9.11
C VAL A 184 7.64 -15.18 -7.94
N TYR A 185 7.89 -14.32 -6.96
CA TYR A 185 8.78 -14.63 -5.85
C TYR A 185 8.05 -15.40 -4.73
N PRO A 186 8.73 -16.29 -4.00
CA PRO A 186 8.14 -17.02 -2.89
C PRO A 186 7.58 -16.09 -1.80
N LEU A 187 6.45 -16.48 -1.20
CA LEU A 187 5.87 -15.75 -0.05
C LEU A 187 6.84 -15.64 1.14
N SER A 188 7.77 -16.59 1.26
CA SER A 188 8.82 -16.62 2.30
C SER A 188 9.78 -15.42 2.23
N MET A 189 9.80 -14.66 1.13
CA MET A 189 10.51 -13.38 1.04
C MET A 189 9.98 -12.33 2.03
N LEU A 190 8.72 -12.44 2.47
CA LEU A 190 8.11 -11.62 3.51
C LEU A 190 7.94 -12.42 4.81
N ALA A 191 9.05 -12.69 5.50
CA ALA A 191 9.05 -13.36 6.80
C ALA A 191 8.73 -12.41 7.96
N LEU A 192 8.14 -12.94 9.05
CA LEU A 192 8.00 -12.18 10.29
C LEU A 192 9.37 -11.85 10.89
N GLU A 193 9.51 -10.67 11.47
CA GLU A 193 10.74 -10.28 12.15
C GLU A 193 11.11 -11.30 13.24
N GLY A 194 12.39 -11.72 13.24
CA GLY A 194 12.88 -12.75 14.16
C GLY A 194 12.63 -14.18 13.73
N SER A 195 11.95 -14.42 12.60
CA SER A 195 11.88 -15.75 11.97
C SER A 195 13.27 -16.28 11.67
N LYS A 196 13.46 -17.59 11.80
CA LYS A 196 14.73 -18.22 11.44
C LYS A 196 14.99 -18.10 9.95
N TRP A 197 16.22 -17.75 9.61
CA TRP A 197 16.72 -17.87 8.25
C TRP A 197 16.84 -19.35 7.89
N THR A 198 16.07 -19.80 6.91
CA THR A 198 16.24 -21.12 6.32
C THR A 198 17.44 -21.07 5.39
N ILE A 199 18.38 -21.99 5.58
CA ILE A 199 19.45 -22.23 4.61
C ILE A 199 18.86 -23.22 3.60
N PRO A 200 18.68 -22.86 2.32
CA PRO A 200 18.23 -23.81 1.31
C PRO A 200 19.21 -24.98 1.27
N ASN A 201 18.69 -26.21 1.17
CA ASN A 201 19.56 -27.36 0.91
C ASN A 201 20.27 -27.15 -0.44
N SER A 202 21.42 -27.80 -0.65
CA SER A 202 22.22 -27.65 -1.88
C SER A 202 21.47 -28.02 -3.18
N ASP A 203 20.32 -28.65 -3.07
CA ASP A 203 19.40 -29.01 -4.17
C ASP A 203 18.23 -28.02 -4.36
N GLY A 204 18.20 -26.93 -3.60
CA GLY A 204 17.15 -25.90 -3.68
C GLY A 204 15.86 -26.25 -2.94
N THR A 205 15.79 -27.37 -2.22
CA THR A 205 14.61 -27.73 -1.44
C THR A 205 14.63 -27.07 -0.05
N GLU A 206 13.49 -26.51 0.36
CA GLU A 206 13.31 -26.02 1.74
C GLU A 206 13.13 -27.21 2.69
N SER A 207 13.83 -27.18 3.83
CA SER A 207 13.59 -28.15 4.91
C SER A 207 12.20 -27.93 5.53
N PRO A 208 11.47 -28.99 5.92
CA PRO A 208 10.10 -28.85 6.44
C PRO A 208 10.07 -27.95 7.67
N PRO A 209 9.00 -27.14 7.84
CA PRO A 209 8.91 -26.20 8.94
C PRO A 209 8.94 -26.92 10.30
N THR A 210 10.00 -26.69 11.06
CA THR A 210 10.08 -27.10 12.46
C THR A 210 8.95 -26.38 13.22
N LYS A 211 8.04 -27.12 13.86
CA LYS A 211 6.93 -26.55 14.66
C LYS A 211 7.45 -25.51 15.67
N GLU A 212 7.29 -24.23 15.39
CA GLU A 212 7.66 -23.17 16.32
C GLU A 212 6.58 -23.01 17.40
N LYS A 213 6.90 -23.44 18.63
CA LYS A 213 6.21 -22.99 19.83
C LYS A 213 6.98 -21.79 20.40
N GLY A 214 6.39 -20.60 20.39
CA GLY A 214 6.62 -19.65 21.48
C GLY A 214 7.13 -18.24 21.19
N PHE A 215 7.04 -17.68 19.98
CA PHE A 215 7.51 -16.30 19.77
C PHE A 215 6.55 -15.21 20.30
N LEU A 216 5.23 -15.46 20.32
CA LEU A 216 4.21 -14.45 20.70
C LEU A 216 4.23 -14.01 22.18
N ARG A 217 5.04 -14.59 23.07
CA ARG A 217 5.06 -14.21 24.50
C ARG A 217 5.98 -13.03 24.83
N LYS A 218 6.75 -12.48 23.88
CA LYS A 218 7.77 -11.46 24.18
C LYS A 218 7.43 -10.03 23.79
N LEU A 219 6.34 -9.79 23.06
CA LEU A 219 5.97 -8.45 22.57
C LEU A 219 4.87 -7.73 23.40
N LEU A 220 4.38 -8.35 24.48
CA LEU A 220 3.35 -7.78 25.37
C LEU A 220 3.88 -7.52 26.79
N ARG A 221 5.13 -7.05 26.92
CA ARG A 221 5.68 -6.55 28.20
C ARG A 221 6.27 -5.18 28.03
#